data_AF-A0A838S8T5-F1
#
_entry.id   AF-A0A838S8T5-F1
#
_cell.length_a   1.000
_cell.length_b   1.000
_cell.length_c   1.000
_cell.angle_alpha   90.00
_cell.angle_beta   90.00
_cell.angle_gamma   90.00
#
_symmetry.space_group_name_H-M   'P 1'
#
loop_
_entity.id
_entity.type
_entity.pdbx_description
1 polymer ?
#
loop_
_entity_poly.entity_id
_entity_poly.type
_entity_poly.pdbx_seq_one_letter_code
_entity_poly.pdbx_strand_id
1 'polypeptide(L)'
;MSSTTVGGDRSSGAGPPAGGSAAPAATGQSPSLRPSSNRIGERIILTVLFGAAVVSVLTTVAIVVSLVIPAISFFREIPIVDFLTGTRWTPNFAVKDYGVLPLLVGTLWTTAIALVVAVPLGLGAAMLLSEYASDRARRVLKPVLEVLAGVPSVVYGFFALQFIGPVLLGGLLGIEIGTFNVLQAGLVLGIMIIPTIASLAEDAMSAVPSALRQGSAA
;
A
#
# COMPACT_ATOMS: atom_id res chain seq x y z
N MET A 1 10.80 21.19 -69.87
CA MET A 1 11.32 20.32 -70.95
C MET A 1 12.81 20.57 -71.07
N SER A 2 13.60 19.48 -71.04
CA SER A 2 15.03 19.33 -71.41
C SER A 2 15.81 18.47 -70.40
N SER A 3 16.03 17.23 -70.82
CA SER A 3 17.21 16.34 -70.69
C SER A 3 17.92 16.20 -69.34
N THR A 4 17.90 15.05 -68.67
CA THR A 4 18.68 13.80 -68.92
C THR A 4 20.19 14.04 -69.03
N THR A 5 21.00 13.49 -68.11
CA THR A 5 22.02 12.43 -68.38
C THR A 5 22.93 12.17 -67.16
N VAL A 6 23.24 10.89 -67.00
CA VAL A 6 24.01 10.16 -65.98
C VAL A 6 25.52 10.14 -66.29
N GLY A 7 26.36 10.03 -65.25
CA GLY A 7 27.74 9.50 -65.30
C GLY A 7 28.38 9.65 -63.90
N GLY A 8 28.88 8.65 -63.17
CA GLY A 8 29.67 7.48 -63.56
C GLY A 8 31.07 7.95 -63.99
N ASP A 9 32.22 7.57 -63.46
CA ASP A 9 32.64 6.50 -62.55
C ASP A 9 34.09 6.79 -62.08
N ARG A 10 34.44 6.22 -60.92
CA ARG A 10 35.75 5.78 -60.38
C ARG A 10 37.12 6.38 -60.82
N SER A 11 37.85 6.74 -59.75
CA SER A 11 39.13 6.15 -59.29
C SER A 11 40.49 6.72 -59.73
N SER A 12 41.43 6.54 -58.79
CA SER A 12 42.90 6.65 -58.90
C SER A 12 43.45 8.06 -58.69
N GLY A 13 44.42 8.34 -57.80
CA GLY A 13 45.23 7.53 -56.90
C GLY A 13 46.31 8.43 -56.29
N ALA A 14 47.18 7.81 -55.48
CA ALA A 14 48.45 8.33 -54.92
C ALA A 14 48.38 9.25 -53.66
N GLY A 15 49.04 8.78 -52.59
CA GLY A 15 49.13 9.43 -51.28
C GLY A 15 50.36 10.35 -51.10
N PRO A 16 50.97 10.34 -49.90
CA PRO A 16 50.89 11.36 -48.84
C PRO A 16 52.18 12.24 -48.82
N PRO A 17 52.35 13.36 -48.05
CA PRO A 17 52.37 13.32 -46.57
C PRO A 17 52.08 14.66 -45.82
N ALA A 18 52.26 14.59 -44.50
CA ALA A 18 52.70 15.67 -43.61
C ALA A 18 51.65 16.67 -43.08
N GLY A 19 51.49 16.63 -41.76
CA GLY A 19 51.75 17.80 -40.92
C GLY A 19 50.66 18.87 -40.84
N GLY A 20 50.04 18.95 -39.66
CA GLY A 20 49.55 20.23 -39.12
C GLY A 20 48.07 20.50 -39.27
N SER A 21 47.30 20.06 -38.28
CA SER A 21 46.24 20.92 -37.75
C SER A 21 46.10 20.61 -36.26
N ALA A 22 46.60 21.52 -35.44
CA ALA A 22 46.43 21.48 -34.00
C ALA A 22 44.93 21.51 -33.69
N ALA A 23 44.46 20.49 -32.98
CA ALA A 23 43.13 20.52 -32.37
C ALA A 23 43.03 21.78 -31.50
N PRO A 24 41.94 22.57 -31.57
CA PRO A 24 41.77 23.69 -30.66
C PRO A 24 41.69 23.11 -29.25
N ALA A 25 42.61 23.54 -28.38
CA ALA A 25 42.57 23.24 -26.96
C ALA A 25 41.20 23.67 -26.43
N ALA A 26 40.32 22.71 -26.19
CA ALA A 26 39.11 22.94 -25.42
C ALA A 26 39.56 23.42 -24.05
N THR A 27 39.50 24.73 -23.84
CA THR A 27 39.68 25.36 -22.54
C THR A 27 38.55 24.87 -21.65
N GLY A 28 38.80 23.75 -20.97
CA GLY A 28 37.97 23.24 -19.89
C GLY A 28 37.95 24.26 -18.76
N GLN A 29 37.13 25.30 -18.90
CA GLN A 29 36.65 26.04 -17.76
C GLN A 29 35.71 25.09 -17.02
N SER A 30 36.28 24.36 -16.06
CA SER A 30 35.51 23.67 -15.04
C SER A 30 34.49 24.66 -14.48
N PRO A 31 33.17 24.37 -14.49
CA PRO A 31 32.20 25.28 -13.92
C PRO A 31 32.58 25.50 -12.46
N SER A 32 33.03 26.71 -12.13
CA SER A 32 33.36 27.03 -10.75
C SER A 32 32.05 27.06 -9.97
N LEU A 33 31.80 26.01 -9.19
CA LEU A 33 30.70 25.93 -8.23
C LEU A 33 31.01 26.86 -7.03
N ARG A 34 31.11 28.16 -7.30
CA ARG A 34 31.19 29.17 -6.24
C ARG A 34 29.79 29.31 -5.65
N PRO A 35 29.58 29.10 -4.34
CA PRO A 35 28.27 29.24 -3.73
C PRO A 35 27.86 30.71 -3.81
N SER A 36 26.83 31.00 -4.60
CA SER A 36 26.25 32.34 -4.66
C SER A 36 25.65 32.68 -3.30
N SER A 37 26.00 33.86 -2.79
CA SER A 37 25.72 34.36 -1.44
C SER A 37 24.25 34.29 -0.99
N ASN A 38 24.07 34.02 0.32
CA ASN A 38 22.91 34.25 1.19
C ASN A 38 21.57 34.59 0.49
N ARG A 39 20.96 33.61 -0.17
CA ARG A 39 19.56 33.73 -0.59
C ARG A 39 18.68 33.63 0.66
N ILE A 40 18.11 34.75 1.10
CA ILE A 40 17.19 34.83 2.25
C ILE A 40 16.09 33.75 2.17
N GLY A 41 15.66 33.39 0.95
CA GLY A 41 14.72 32.28 0.72
C GLY A 41 15.21 30.91 1.19
N GLU A 42 16.50 30.60 1.05
CA GLU A 42 17.09 29.35 1.55
C GLU A 42 17.03 29.29 3.07
N ARG A 43 17.33 30.41 3.74
CA ARG A 43 17.26 30.49 5.21
C ARG A 43 15.83 30.38 5.72
N ILE A 44 14.85 30.95 5.01
CA ILE A 44 13.42 30.81 5.33
C ILE A 44 12.99 29.35 5.19
N ILE A 45 13.33 28.69 4.06
CA ILE A 45 13.00 27.28 3.83
C ILE A 45 13.61 26.40 4.93
N LEU A 46 14.90 26.57 5.24
CA LEU A 46 15.57 25.80 6.29
C LEU A 46 14.96 26.05 7.67
N THR A 47 14.57 27.29 7.99
CA THR A 47 13.93 27.61 9.28
C THR A 47 12.54 27.00 9.38
N VAL A 48 11.75 27.04 8.31
CA VAL A 48 10.41 26.42 8.27
C VAL A 48 10.53 24.90 8.36
N LEU A 49 11.44 24.27 7.61
CA LEU A 49 11.67 22.83 7.69
C LEU A 49 12.18 22.41 9.07
N PHE A 50 13.08 23.18 9.67
CA PHE A 50 13.55 22.93 11.04
C PHE A 50 12.43 23.10 12.06
N GLY A 51 11.61 24.16 11.94
CA GLY A 51 10.44 24.37 12.79
C GLY A 51 9.42 23.24 12.66
N ALA A 52 9.13 22.79 11.44
CA ALA A 52 8.25 21.66 11.19
C ALA A 52 8.80 20.36 11.79
N ALA A 53 10.11 20.11 11.68
CA ALA A 53 10.77 18.96 12.29
C ALA A 53 10.69 19.01 13.82
N VAL A 54 10.95 20.18 14.43
CA VAL A 54 10.83 20.38 15.88
C VAL A 54 9.40 20.16 16.35
N VAL A 55 8.40 20.72 15.68
CA VAL A 55 6.98 20.52 16.00
C VAL A 55 6.59 19.05 15.89
N SER A 56 7.05 18.35 14.85
CA SER A 56 6.80 16.92 14.67
C SER A 56 7.38 16.09 15.82
N VAL A 57 8.64 16.34 16.20
CA VAL A 57 9.29 15.66 17.33
C VAL A 57 8.57 15.96 18.64
N LEU A 58 8.25 17.24 18.91
CA LEU A 58 7.53 17.63 20.13
C LEU A 58 6.13 17.01 20.20
N THR A 59 5.41 16.95 19.08
CA THR A 59 4.10 16.30 19.02
C THR A 59 4.22 14.81 19.30
N THR A 60 5.24 14.15 18.74
CA THR A 60 5.49 12.73 18.99
C THR A 60 5.78 12.46 20.46
N VAL A 61 6.66 13.27 21.07
CA VAL A 61 6.95 13.19 22.51
C VAL A 61 5.69 13.44 23.33
N ALA A 62 4.87 14.44 22.96
CA ALA A 62 3.62 14.74 23.66
C ALA A 62 2.62 13.58 23.59
N ILE A 63 2.50 12.91 22.45
CA ILE A 63 1.67 11.69 22.29
C ILE A 63 2.20 10.56 23.17
N VAL A 64 3.51 10.32 23.20
CA VAL A 64 4.09 9.28 24.06
C VAL A 64 3.79 9.57 25.53
N VAL A 65 4.03 10.81 25.98
CA VAL A 65 3.77 11.21 27.37
C VAL A 65 2.27 11.11 27.72
N SER A 66 1.38 11.51 26.80
CA SER A 66 -0.07 11.46 27.03
C SER A 66 -0.63 10.03 27.12
N LEU A 67 0.05 9.05 26.52
CA LEU A 67 -0.32 7.63 26.62
C LEU A 67 0.35 6.93 27.81
N VAL A 68 1.62 7.24 28.09
CA VAL A 68 2.40 6.57 29.14
C VAL A 68 1.91 6.92 30.54
N ILE A 69 1.56 8.18 30.81
CA ILE A 69 1.11 8.59 32.16
C ILE A 69 -0.17 7.84 32.58
N PRO A 70 -1.26 7.81 31.78
CA PRO A 70 -2.44 7.00 32.10
C PRO A 70 -2.15 5.50 32.16
N ALA A 71 -1.28 4.98 31.29
CA ALA A 71 -0.91 3.56 31.29
C ALA A 71 -0.21 3.14 32.59
N ILE A 72 0.71 3.96 33.11
CA ILE A 72 1.37 3.70 34.40
C ILE A 72 0.34 3.71 35.54
N SER A 73 -0.59 4.67 35.56
CA SER A 73 -1.65 4.71 36.58
C SER A 73 -2.56 3.48 36.50
N PHE A 74 -2.91 3.03 35.29
CA PHE A 74 -3.68 1.81 35.07
C PHE A 74 -2.99 0.56 35.63
N PHE A 75 -1.70 0.36 35.34
CA PHE A 75 -0.94 -0.81 35.82
C PHE A 75 -0.57 -0.76 37.31
N ARG A 76 -0.80 0.37 37.99
CA ARG A 76 -0.74 0.44 39.46
C ARG A 76 -2.00 -0.15 40.10
N GLU A 77 -3.13 -0.06 39.43
CA GLU A 77 -4.40 -0.61 39.91
C GLU A 77 -4.58 -2.06 39.46
N ILE A 78 -4.12 -2.40 38.26
CA ILE A 78 -4.31 -3.71 37.64
C ILE A 78 -2.95 -4.35 37.40
N PRO A 79 -2.63 -5.49 38.06
CA PRO A 79 -1.39 -6.21 37.83
C PRO A 79 -1.23 -6.60 36.35
N ILE A 80 -0.01 -6.47 35.84
CA ILE A 80 0.31 -6.82 34.44
C ILE A 80 -0.04 -8.29 34.15
N VAL A 81 0.18 -9.19 35.12
CA VAL A 81 -0.15 -10.61 34.96
C VAL A 81 -1.66 -10.77 34.75
N ASP A 82 -2.50 -10.16 35.59
CA ASP A 82 -3.95 -10.25 35.47
C ASP A 82 -4.46 -9.62 34.16
N PHE A 83 -3.83 -8.53 33.71
CA PHE A 83 -4.11 -7.95 32.40
C PHE A 83 -3.76 -8.93 31.26
N LEU A 84 -2.59 -9.57 31.30
CA LEU A 84 -2.12 -10.47 30.24
C LEU A 84 -2.78 -11.85 30.24
N THR A 85 -3.12 -12.40 31.41
CA THR A 85 -3.73 -13.73 31.53
C THR A 85 -5.24 -13.68 31.74
N GLY A 86 -5.80 -12.50 31.96
CA GLY A 86 -7.24 -12.31 32.15
C GLY A 86 -8.04 -12.73 30.94
N THR A 87 -9.12 -13.49 31.18
CA THR A 87 -9.98 -14.09 30.15
C THR A 87 -11.29 -13.33 29.94
N ARG A 88 -11.44 -12.17 30.59
CA ARG A 88 -12.66 -11.35 30.55
C ARG A 88 -12.30 -9.90 30.22
N TRP A 89 -13.09 -9.29 29.36
CA TRP A 89 -13.02 -7.88 29.02
C TRP A 89 -14.39 -7.24 29.32
N THR A 90 -14.53 -6.65 30.51
CA THR A 90 -15.79 -6.06 30.99
C THR A 90 -15.59 -4.68 31.65
N PRO A 91 -14.93 -3.72 30.97
CA PRO A 91 -14.63 -2.40 31.57
C PRO A 91 -15.88 -1.59 31.95
N ASN A 92 -17.02 -1.89 31.32
CA ASN A 92 -18.30 -1.18 31.51
C ASN A 92 -19.26 -1.88 32.48
N PHE A 93 -18.87 -3.01 33.07
CA PHE A 93 -19.75 -3.78 33.97
C PHE A 93 -19.51 -3.38 35.43
N ALA A 94 -20.42 -3.79 36.32
CA ALA A 94 -20.28 -3.55 37.76
C ALA A 94 -18.99 -4.17 38.33
N VAL A 95 -18.60 -5.34 37.83
CA VAL A 95 -17.30 -5.97 38.06
C VAL A 95 -16.44 -5.73 36.82
N LYS A 96 -15.37 -4.95 36.98
CA LYS A 96 -14.50 -4.52 35.89
C LYS A 96 -13.32 -5.46 35.74
N ASP A 97 -13.29 -6.19 34.63
CA ASP A 97 -12.15 -7.00 34.20
C ASP A 97 -11.51 -6.40 32.95
N TYR A 98 -10.18 -6.37 32.93
CA TYR A 98 -9.39 -5.75 31.85
C TYR A 98 -8.45 -6.74 31.14
N GLY A 99 -8.81 -8.02 31.11
CA GLY A 99 -8.02 -9.05 30.45
C GLY A 99 -7.90 -8.81 28.94
N VAL A 100 -6.68 -8.86 28.42
CA VAL A 100 -6.39 -8.57 27.00
C VAL A 100 -6.62 -9.77 26.08
N LEU A 101 -6.61 -11.00 26.62
CA LEU A 101 -6.71 -12.23 25.81
C LEU A 101 -7.95 -12.29 24.93
N PRO A 102 -9.17 -11.95 25.40
CA PRO A 102 -10.35 -11.98 24.53
C PRO A 102 -10.26 -11.02 23.35
N LEU A 103 -9.61 -9.86 23.52
CA LEU A 103 -9.40 -8.89 22.44
C LEU A 103 -8.40 -9.43 21.40
N LEU A 104 -7.30 -10.02 21.87
CA LEU A 104 -6.30 -10.65 20.99
C LEU A 104 -6.92 -11.82 20.22
N VAL A 105 -7.54 -12.76 20.94
CA VAL A 105 -8.18 -13.94 20.35
C VAL A 105 -9.29 -13.53 19.39
N GLY A 106 -10.14 -12.56 19.76
CA GLY A 106 -11.18 -12.02 18.88
C GLY A 106 -10.61 -11.42 17.61
N THR A 107 -9.51 -10.67 17.71
CA THR A 107 -8.80 -10.11 16.54
C THR A 107 -8.24 -11.20 15.66
N LEU A 108 -7.51 -12.17 16.23
CA LEU A 108 -6.93 -13.31 15.53
C LEU A 108 -7.99 -14.11 14.77
N TRP A 109 -9.12 -14.44 15.41
CA TRP A 109 -10.21 -15.15 14.75
C TRP A 109 -10.86 -14.32 13.64
N THR A 110 -11.13 -13.03 13.88
CA THR A 110 -11.69 -12.14 12.87
C THR A 110 -10.78 -12.05 11.65
N THR A 111 -9.47 -11.89 11.87
CA THR A 111 -8.47 -11.85 10.81
C THR A 111 -8.37 -13.19 10.07
N ALA A 112 -8.36 -14.32 10.79
CA ALA A 112 -8.30 -15.64 10.15
C ALA A 112 -9.50 -15.87 9.22
N ILE A 113 -10.71 -15.57 9.69
CA ILE A 113 -11.93 -15.69 8.88
C ILE A 113 -11.89 -14.74 7.68
N ALA A 114 -11.46 -13.49 7.90
CA ALA A 114 -11.33 -12.51 6.82
C ALA A 114 -10.36 -12.99 5.73
N LEU A 115 -9.21 -13.55 6.11
CA LEU A 115 -8.22 -14.09 5.16
C LEU A 115 -8.74 -15.32 4.41
N VAL A 116 -9.46 -16.22 5.08
CA VAL A 116 -10.07 -17.39 4.43
C VAL A 116 -11.04 -16.98 3.31
N VAL A 117 -11.72 -15.84 3.44
CA VAL A 117 -12.61 -15.31 2.41
C VAL A 117 -11.85 -14.46 1.38
N ALA A 118 -11.05 -13.51 1.85
CA ALA A 118 -10.45 -12.50 1.00
C ALA A 118 -9.31 -13.02 0.14
N VAL A 119 -8.49 -13.94 0.66
CA VAL A 119 -7.35 -14.48 -0.09
C VAL A 119 -7.79 -15.23 -1.34
N PRO A 120 -8.68 -16.24 -1.30
CA PRO A 120 -9.09 -16.94 -2.51
C PRO A 120 -9.84 -16.04 -3.50
N LEU A 121 -10.74 -15.17 -3.01
CA LEU A 121 -11.51 -14.28 -3.89
C LEU A 121 -10.65 -13.17 -4.50
N GLY A 122 -9.80 -12.53 -3.68
CA GLY A 122 -8.90 -11.47 -4.13
C GLY A 122 -7.81 -11.99 -5.05
N LEU A 123 -7.19 -13.13 -4.71
CA LEU A 123 -6.19 -13.75 -5.59
C LEU A 123 -6.81 -14.25 -6.89
N GLY A 124 -8.02 -14.84 -6.84
CA GLY A 124 -8.75 -15.25 -8.05
C GLY A 124 -9.09 -14.06 -8.95
N ALA A 125 -9.53 -12.93 -8.38
CA ALA A 125 -9.75 -11.69 -9.13
C ALA A 125 -8.46 -11.15 -9.74
N ALA A 126 -7.35 -11.18 -8.98
CA ALA A 126 -6.04 -10.74 -9.46
C ALA A 126 -5.51 -11.62 -10.60
N MET A 127 -5.63 -12.94 -10.50
CA MET A 127 -5.21 -13.88 -11.54
C MET A 127 -6.04 -13.69 -12.81
N LEU A 128 -7.36 -13.50 -12.66
CA LEU A 128 -8.23 -13.17 -13.78
C LEU A 128 -7.77 -11.88 -14.45
N LEU A 129 -7.45 -10.84 -13.67
CA LEU A 129 -7.01 -9.56 -14.21
C LEU A 129 -5.62 -9.61 -14.86
N SER A 130 -4.66 -10.30 -14.26
CA SER A 130 -3.27 -10.33 -14.75
C SER A 130 -3.14 -11.15 -16.02
N GLU A 131 -3.80 -12.31 -16.07
CA GLU A 131 -3.50 -13.35 -17.05
C GLU A 131 -4.58 -13.53 -18.12
N TYR A 132 -5.86 -13.41 -17.73
CA TYR A 132 -6.97 -13.84 -18.59
C TYR A 132 -7.87 -12.69 -19.06
N ALA A 133 -7.84 -11.55 -18.38
CA ALA A 133 -8.77 -10.46 -18.65
C ALA A 133 -8.41 -9.73 -19.95
N SER A 134 -9.35 -9.77 -20.90
CA SER A 134 -9.34 -8.89 -22.07
C SER A 134 -9.38 -7.41 -21.67
N ASP A 135 -8.95 -6.52 -22.56
CA ASP A 135 -8.91 -5.06 -22.32
C ASP A 135 -10.27 -4.46 -21.93
N ARG A 136 -11.38 -5.10 -22.34
CA ARG A 136 -12.73 -4.70 -21.92
C ARG A 136 -13.01 -5.09 -20.47
N ALA A 137 -12.64 -6.31 -20.07
CA ALA A 137 -12.84 -6.79 -18.70
C ALA A 137 -12.01 -5.96 -17.70
N ARG A 138 -10.74 -5.67 -18.02
CA ARG A 138 -9.89 -4.82 -17.17
C ARG A 138 -10.48 -3.42 -16.95
N ARG A 139 -11.04 -2.80 -18.00
CA ARG A 139 -11.67 -1.48 -17.92
C ARG A 139 -12.94 -1.42 -17.08
N VAL A 140 -13.59 -2.55 -16.81
CA VAL A 140 -14.79 -2.62 -15.95
C VAL A 140 -14.43 -3.07 -14.54
N LEU A 141 -13.66 -4.14 -14.42
CA LEU A 141 -13.34 -4.76 -13.13
C LEU A 141 -12.45 -3.88 -12.25
N LYS A 142 -11.46 -3.15 -12.83
CA LYS A 142 -10.61 -2.26 -12.04
C LYS A 142 -11.41 -1.13 -11.36
N PRO A 143 -12.22 -0.34 -12.07
CA PRO A 143 -13.08 0.65 -11.42
C PRO A 143 -14.03 0.05 -10.39
N VAL A 144 -14.57 -1.17 -10.61
CA VAL A 144 -15.43 -1.82 -9.62
C VAL A 144 -14.66 -2.12 -8.33
N LEU A 145 -13.44 -2.65 -8.41
CA LEU A 145 -12.59 -2.88 -7.23
C LEU A 145 -12.26 -1.57 -6.51
N GLU A 146 -11.97 -0.50 -7.25
CA GLU A 146 -11.72 0.84 -6.68
C GLU A 146 -12.97 1.40 -5.97
N VAL A 147 -14.15 1.23 -6.56
CA VAL A 147 -15.43 1.66 -5.96
C VAL A 147 -15.72 0.84 -4.69
N LEU A 148 -15.49 -0.47 -4.70
CA LEU A 148 -15.64 -1.33 -3.52
C LEU A 148 -14.68 -0.93 -2.40
N ALA A 149 -13.45 -0.53 -2.74
CA ALA A 149 -12.47 -0.02 -1.78
C ALA A 149 -12.86 1.36 -1.21
N GLY A 150 -13.63 2.16 -1.96
CA GLY A 150 -14.10 3.48 -1.54
C GLY A 150 -15.33 3.47 -0.63
N VAL A 151 -15.93 2.31 -0.36
CA VAL A 151 -17.11 2.20 0.50
C VAL A 151 -16.72 2.56 1.96
N PRO A 152 -17.44 3.48 2.63
CA PRO A 152 -17.14 3.85 4.01
C PRO A 152 -17.26 2.66 4.96
N SER A 153 -16.32 2.54 5.92
CA SER A 153 -16.31 1.44 6.90
C SER A 153 -17.59 1.34 7.74
N VAL A 154 -18.26 2.46 8.00
CA VAL A 154 -19.55 2.50 8.72
C VAL A 154 -20.66 1.75 7.96
N VAL A 155 -20.65 1.80 6.62
CA VAL A 155 -21.63 1.08 5.79
C VAL A 155 -21.45 -0.42 5.95
N TYR A 156 -20.20 -0.90 5.95
CA TYR A 156 -19.88 -2.29 6.20
C TYR A 156 -20.30 -2.75 7.60
N GLY A 157 -20.08 -1.92 8.63
CA GLY A 157 -20.53 -2.19 9.99
C GLY A 157 -22.05 -2.35 10.10
N PHE A 158 -22.82 -1.45 9.48
CA PHE A 158 -24.28 -1.55 9.44
C PHE A 158 -24.76 -2.77 8.62
N PHE A 159 -24.12 -3.04 7.48
CA PHE A 159 -24.39 -4.22 6.66
C PHE A 159 -24.14 -5.53 7.41
N ALA A 160 -23.11 -5.60 8.26
CA ALA A 160 -22.85 -6.75 9.12
C ALA A 160 -24.06 -7.07 10.01
N LEU A 161 -24.59 -6.06 10.68
CA LEU A 161 -25.67 -6.19 11.65
C LEU A 161 -27.04 -6.42 10.99
N GLN A 162 -27.30 -5.74 9.87
CA GLN A 162 -28.62 -5.75 9.24
C GLN A 162 -28.79 -6.88 8.22
N PHE A 163 -27.71 -7.36 7.61
CA PHE A 163 -27.76 -8.36 6.54
C PHE A 163 -27.00 -9.64 6.90
N ILE A 164 -25.71 -9.55 7.23
CA ILE A 164 -24.88 -10.76 7.41
C ILE A 164 -25.35 -11.61 8.59
N GLY A 165 -25.57 -10.99 9.76
CA GLY A 165 -26.09 -11.70 10.94
C GLY A 165 -27.47 -12.33 10.70
N PRO A 166 -28.54 -11.53 10.50
CA PRO A 166 -29.90 -12.06 10.48
C PRO A 166 -30.26 -12.76 9.17
N VAL A 167 -29.83 -12.26 8.01
CA VAL A 167 -30.28 -12.79 6.71
C VAL A 167 -29.39 -13.95 6.25
N LEU A 168 -28.07 -13.75 6.20
CA LEU A 168 -27.14 -14.76 5.70
C LEU A 168 -26.94 -15.91 6.69
N LEU A 169 -26.55 -15.58 7.93
CA LEU A 169 -26.22 -16.59 8.94
C LEU A 169 -27.47 -17.17 9.60
N GLY A 170 -28.36 -16.31 10.11
CA GLY A 170 -29.60 -16.75 10.77
C GLY A 170 -30.64 -17.33 9.82
N GLY A 171 -30.91 -16.64 8.70
CA GLY A 171 -31.94 -17.05 7.74
C GLY A 171 -31.49 -18.17 6.80
N LEU A 172 -30.40 -17.95 6.06
CA LEU A 172 -29.94 -18.88 5.01
C LEU A 172 -29.25 -20.12 5.58
N LEU A 173 -28.37 -19.95 6.56
CA LEU A 173 -27.56 -21.03 7.12
C LEU A 173 -28.15 -21.64 8.39
N GLY A 174 -29.20 -21.05 8.96
CA GLY A 174 -29.83 -21.52 10.19
C GLY A 174 -28.92 -21.44 11.42
N ILE A 175 -27.89 -20.60 11.38
CA ILE A 175 -26.91 -20.45 12.47
C ILE A 175 -27.44 -19.37 13.41
N GLU A 176 -27.86 -19.78 14.61
CA GLU A 176 -28.19 -18.83 15.67
C GLU A 176 -26.92 -18.22 16.26
N ILE A 177 -26.77 -16.91 16.08
CA ILE A 177 -25.62 -16.16 16.57
C ILE A 177 -26.09 -14.86 17.22
N GLY A 178 -25.40 -14.47 18.28
CA GLY A 178 -25.62 -13.19 18.94
C GLY A 178 -25.30 -12.01 18.00
N THR A 179 -25.91 -10.86 18.31
CA THR A 179 -25.81 -9.62 17.52
C THR A 179 -24.39 -9.14 17.25
N PHE A 180 -23.45 -9.44 18.16
CA PHE A 180 -22.04 -9.09 18.04
C PHE A 180 -21.17 -10.36 18.07
N ASN A 181 -21.06 -11.04 16.93
CA ASN A 181 -20.25 -12.24 16.75
C ASN A 181 -18.99 -11.98 15.89
N VAL A 182 -17.92 -12.74 16.15
CA VAL A 182 -16.66 -12.74 15.41
C VAL A 182 -16.83 -13.21 13.95
N LEU A 183 -17.73 -14.17 13.68
CA LEU A 183 -17.94 -14.71 12.34
C LEU A 183 -18.47 -13.64 11.37
N GLN A 184 -19.53 -12.92 11.74
CA GLN A 184 -20.06 -11.83 10.92
C GLN A 184 -19.03 -10.71 10.70
N ALA A 185 -18.24 -10.37 11.73
CA ALA A 185 -17.22 -9.35 11.65
C ALA A 185 -16.10 -9.79 10.70
N GLY A 186 -15.67 -11.05 10.79
CA GLY A 186 -14.66 -11.64 9.93
C GLY A 186 -15.10 -11.73 8.48
N LEU A 187 -16.35 -12.13 8.20
CA LEU A 187 -16.89 -12.19 6.84
C LEU A 187 -16.94 -10.80 6.19
N VAL A 188 -17.44 -9.80 6.90
CA VAL A 188 -17.51 -8.42 6.39
C VAL A 188 -16.12 -7.82 6.22
N LEU A 189 -15.22 -8.03 7.17
CA LEU A 189 -13.82 -7.62 7.04
C LEU A 189 -13.17 -8.29 5.83
N GLY A 190 -13.46 -9.57 5.61
CA GLY A 190 -13.03 -10.32 4.42
C GLY A 190 -13.47 -9.62 3.13
N ILE A 191 -14.76 -9.30 3.00
CA ILE A 191 -15.30 -8.57 1.83
C ILE A 191 -14.59 -7.23 1.65
N MET A 192 -14.40 -6.48 2.75
CA MET A 192 -13.77 -5.16 2.74
C MET A 192 -12.33 -5.19 2.22
N ILE A 193 -11.55 -6.23 2.53
CA ILE A 193 -10.14 -6.33 2.14
C ILE A 193 -9.94 -7.05 0.78
N ILE A 194 -10.99 -7.59 0.15
CA ILE A 194 -10.89 -8.21 -1.19
C ILE A 194 -10.22 -7.27 -2.21
N PRO A 195 -10.62 -6.00 -2.36
CA PRO A 195 -9.98 -5.10 -3.33
C PRO A 195 -8.50 -4.89 -3.03
N THR A 196 -8.13 -4.77 -1.75
CA THR A 196 -6.73 -4.61 -1.33
C THR A 196 -5.89 -5.82 -1.71
N ILE A 197 -6.38 -7.05 -1.44
CA ILE A 197 -5.69 -8.27 -1.82
C ILE A 197 -5.60 -8.41 -3.34
N ALA A 198 -6.68 -8.11 -4.06
CA ALA A 198 -6.72 -8.20 -5.52
C ALA A 198 -5.71 -7.25 -6.17
N SER A 199 -5.69 -5.97 -5.77
CA SER A 199 -4.75 -4.99 -6.32
C SER A 199 -3.30 -5.34 -5.99
N LEU A 200 -3.01 -5.71 -4.73
CA LEU A 200 -1.66 -6.08 -4.33
C LEU A 200 -1.14 -7.33 -5.08
N ALA A 201 -2.00 -8.32 -5.26
CA ALA A 201 -1.65 -9.54 -6.00
C ALA A 201 -1.49 -9.27 -7.50
N GLU A 202 -2.35 -8.43 -8.11
CA GLU A 202 -2.23 -8.05 -9.52
C GLU A 202 -0.91 -7.30 -9.78
N ASP A 203 -0.55 -6.37 -8.90
CA ASP A 203 0.71 -5.61 -8.98
C ASP A 203 1.93 -6.55 -8.87
N ALA A 204 1.88 -7.50 -7.93
CA ALA A 204 2.94 -8.50 -7.74
C ALA A 204 3.10 -9.42 -8.97
N MET A 205 2.00 -9.88 -9.57
CA MET A 205 2.03 -10.73 -10.77
C MET A 205 2.49 -9.95 -12.01
N SER A 206 2.03 -8.71 -12.16
CA SER A 206 2.39 -7.83 -13.28
C SER A 206 3.86 -7.43 -13.27
N ALA A 207 4.51 -7.42 -12.10
CA ALA A 207 5.93 -7.14 -11.94
C ALA A 207 6.84 -8.27 -12.45
N VAL A 208 6.31 -9.48 -12.72
CA VAL A 208 7.11 -10.62 -13.19
C VAL A 208 7.47 -10.47 -14.67
N PRO A 209 8.78 -10.48 -15.04
CA PRO A 209 9.22 -10.40 -16.43
C PRO A 209 8.62 -11.48 -17.33
N SER A 210 8.23 -11.08 -18.54
CA SER A 210 7.62 -11.99 -19.53
C SER A 210 8.49 -13.20 -19.89
N ALA A 211 9.82 -13.06 -19.85
CA ALA A 211 10.75 -14.15 -20.11
C ALA A 211 10.65 -15.29 -19.09
N LEU A 212 10.46 -14.97 -17.80
CA LEU A 212 10.28 -15.99 -16.76
C LEU A 212 8.92 -16.68 -16.89
N ARG A 213 7.89 -15.91 -17.24
CA ARG A 213 6.52 -16.42 -17.46
C ARG A 213 6.42 -17.34 -18.68
N GLN A 214 7.09 -17.01 -19.78
CA GLN A 214 7.13 -17.85 -20.98
C GLN A 214 7.99 -19.10 -20.76
N GLY A 215 9.07 -18.98 -19.99
CA GLY A 215 9.93 -20.11 -19.63
C GLY A 215 9.26 -21.16 -18.73
N SER A 216 8.29 -20.78 -17.90
CA SER A 216 7.52 -21.74 -17.07
C SER A 216 6.39 -22.45 -17.81
N ALA A 217 6.00 -21.96 -19.00
CA ALA A 217 4.93 -22.54 -19.82
C ALA A 217 5.44 -23.52 -20.89
N ALA A 218 6.76 -23.68 -21.02
CA ALA A 218 7.44 -24.63 -21.90
C ALA A 218 7.80 -25.91 -21.14
#